data_AF-A0A5C5TMB6-F1
#
_entry.id   AF-A0A5C5TMB6-F1
#
_cell.length_a   1.000
_cell.length_b   1.000
_cell.length_c   1.000
_cell.angle_alpha   90.00
_cell.angle_beta   90.00
_cell.angle_gamma   90.00
#
_symmetry.space_group_name_H-M   'P 1'
#
loop_
_entity.id
_entity.type
_entity.pdbx_description
1 polymer ?
#
loop_
_entity_poly.entity_id
_entity_poly.type
_entity_poly.pdbx_seq_one_letter_code
_entity_poly.pdbx_strand_id
1 'polypeptide(L)'
;MLFYIIISSILNILAIIIGTKYLSHLTILGFTFIIYLFPIILNSVLSVLAMLKKNVTVYYCFVFPLFSLLTYIVIGLFLDGSTLWVKFVQNNTITNGEMYIKVNNSLIEPSQIIFVFLLYFLVEYIGLKILERMVQKNGSN
;
A
#
# COMPACT_ATOMS: atom_id res chain seq x y z
N MET A 1 11.90 8.10 -14.70
CA MET A 1 11.82 7.45 -13.38
C MET A 1 11.57 8.45 -12.27
N LEU A 2 12.42 9.47 -12.08
CA LEU A 2 12.26 10.51 -11.04
C LEU A 2 10.85 11.12 -10.96
N PHE A 3 10.27 11.48 -12.11
CA PHE A 3 8.90 11.99 -12.19
C PHE A 3 7.85 11.06 -11.57
N TYR A 4 7.92 9.75 -11.85
CA TYR A 4 6.99 8.76 -11.29
C TYR A 4 7.21 8.54 -9.79
N ILE A 5 8.46 8.65 -9.32
CA ILE A 5 8.79 8.60 -7.90
C ILE A 5 8.14 9.79 -7.17
N ILE A 6 8.27 11.00 -7.74
CA ILE A 6 7.63 12.21 -7.16
C ILE A 6 6.12 12.03 -7.08
N ILE A 7 5.48 11.52 -8.14
CA ILE A 7 4.04 11.22 -8.15
C ILE A 7 3.70 10.18 -7.07
N SER A 8 4.45 9.09 -6.99
CA SER A 8 4.24 8.04 -5.98
C SER A 8 4.29 8.62 -4.57
N SER A 9 5.31 9.42 -4.26
CA SER A 9 5.46 10.06 -2.95
C SER A 9 4.28 10.99 -2.63
N ILE A 10 3.88 11.85 -3.57
CA ILE A 10 2.76 12.78 -3.37
C ILE A 10 1.46 12.01 -3.10
N LEU A 11 1.16 10.99 -3.92
CA LEU A 11 -0.08 10.22 -3.79
C LEU A 11 -0.11 9.36 -2.52
N ASN A 12 1.02 8.77 -2.13
CA ASN A 12 1.14 8.07 -0.86
C ASN A 12 0.93 9.04 0.32
N ILE A 13 1.56 10.22 0.30
CA ILE A 13 1.37 11.26 1.34
C ILE A 13 -0.09 11.73 1.40
N LEU A 14 -0.75 11.95 0.26
CA LEU A 14 -2.16 12.33 0.24
C LEU A 14 -3.04 11.23 0.83
N ALA A 15 -2.76 9.96 0.53
CA ALA A 15 -3.45 8.83 1.14
C ALA A 15 -3.26 8.79 2.66
N ILE A 16 -2.04 9.08 3.18
CA ILE A 16 -1.81 9.25 4.62
C ILE A 16 -2.72 10.35 5.19
N ILE A 17 -2.71 11.53 4.58
CA ILE A 17 -3.43 12.70 5.10
C ILE A 17 -4.92 12.40 5.15
N ILE A 18 -5.47 11.81 4.09
CA ILE A 18 -6.87 11.40 4.04
C ILE A 18 -7.15 10.33 5.10
N GLY A 19 -6.31 9.29 5.16
CA GLY A 19 -6.47 8.17 6.09
C GLY A 19 -6.46 8.61 7.56
N THR A 20 -5.55 9.51 7.93
CA THR A 20 -5.41 10.01 9.30
C THR A 20 -6.46 11.06 9.65
N LYS A 21 -6.78 11.99 8.75
CA LYS A 21 -7.79 13.04 8.99
C LYS A 21 -9.20 12.49 9.15
N TYR A 22 -9.56 11.48 8.35
CA TYR A 22 -10.91 10.89 8.36
C TYR A 22 -10.99 9.57 9.14
N LEU A 23 -9.93 9.22 9.89
CA LEU A 23 -9.80 7.91 10.53
C LEU A 23 -11.02 7.54 11.39
N SER A 24 -11.58 8.50 12.14
CA SER A 24 -12.76 8.29 12.99
C SER A 24 -14.05 7.93 12.26
N HIS A 25 -14.11 8.21 10.95
CA HIS A 25 -15.27 7.96 10.10
C HIS A 25 -15.03 6.83 9.10
N LEU A 26 -13.81 6.28 9.06
CA LEU A 26 -13.49 5.17 8.18
C LEU A 26 -14.05 3.86 8.75
N THR A 27 -14.67 3.08 7.87
CA THR A 27 -14.94 1.67 8.12
C THR A 27 -13.63 0.87 8.04
N ILE A 28 -13.62 -0.33 8.63
CA ILE A 28 -12.48 -1.24 8.50
C ILE A 28 -12.09 -1.48 7.04
N LEU A 29 -13.09 -1.62 6.15
CA LEU A 29 -12.86 -1.80 4.71
C LEU A 29 -12.24 -0.58 4.05
N GLY A 30 -12.71 0.62 4.41
CA GLY A 30 -12.14 1.87 3.90
C GLY A 30 -10.67 2.05 4.33
N PHE A 31 -10.37 1.74 5.59
CA PHE A 31 -9.00 1.73 6.09
C PHE A 31 -8.14 0.69 5.37
N THR A 32 -8.63 -0.55 5.22
CA THR A 32 -7.93 -1.61 4.49
C THR A 32 -7.66 -1.21 3.04
N PHE A 33 -8.61 -0.54 2.40
CA PHE A 33 -8.42 -0.05 1.03
C PHE A 33 -7.28 0.98 0.97
N ILE A 34 -7.32 2.02 1.81
CA ILE A 34 -6.32 3.09 1.81
C ILE A 34 -4.92 2.55 2.14
N ILE A 35 -4.85 1.66 3.13
CA ILE A 35 -3.57 1.24 3.70
C ILE A 35 -2.99 0.05 2.96
N TYR A 36 -3.76 -0.86 2.37
CA TYR A 36 -3.21 -2.06 1.73
C TYR A 36 -3.46 -2.09 0.22
N LEU A 37 -4.69 -1.83 -0.24
CA LEU A 37 -5.05 -1.99 -1.65
C LEU A 37 -4.62 -0.81 -2.53
N PHE A 38 -4.81 0.42 -2.06
CA PHE A 38 -4.46 1.62 -2.81
C PHE A 38 -2.96 1.67 -3.15
N PRO A 39 -2.03 1.40 -2.21
CA PRO A 39 -0.61 1.37 -2.52
C PRO A 39 -0.25 0.31 -3.57
N ILE A 40 -0.86 -0.88 -3.50
CA ILE A 40 -0.66 -1.93 -4.52
C ILE A 40 -1.07 -1.42 -5.90
N ILE A 41 -2.29 -0.86 -6.02
CA ILE A 41 -2.81 -0.34 -7.29
C ILE A 41 -1.89 0.77 -7.81
N LEU A 42 -1.50 1.70 -6.93
CA LEU A 42 -0.62 2.82 -7.28
C LEU A 42 0.73 2.33 -7.80
N ASN A 43 1.37 1.41 -7.08
CA ASN A 43 2.67 0.84 -7.46
C ASN A 43 2.59 0.19 -8.84
N SER A 44 1.60 -0.67 -9.05
CA SER A 44 1.44 -1.38 -10.32
C SER A 44 1.12 -0.44 -11.49
N VAL A 45 0.26 0.56 -11.30
CA VAL A 45 -0.05 1.56 -12.35
C VAL A 45 1.19 2.36 -12.72
N LEU A 46 1.96 2.84 -11.73
CA LEU A 46 3.16 3.62 -11.99
C LEU A 46 4.24 2.79 -12.67
N SER A 47 4.38 1.52 -12.31
CA SER A 47 5.28 0.57 -12.96
C SER A 47 4.93 0.33 -14.42
N VAL A 48 3.65 0.10 -14.72
CA VAL A 48 3.17 -0.03 -16.11
C VAL A 48 3.51 1.22 -16.91
N LEU A 49 3.19 2.41 -16.38
CA LEU A 49 3.47 3.68 -17.06
C LEU A 49 4.97 3.93 -17.26
N ALA A 50 5.80 3.57 -16.27
CA ALA A 50 7.25 3.72 -16.35
C ALA A 50 7.85 2.77 -17.40
N MET A 51 7.38 1.52 -17.48
CA MET A 51 7.87 0.52 -18.42
C MET A 51 7.39 0.79 -19.86
N LEU A 52 6.17 1.30 -20.06
CA LEU A 52 5.66 1.64 -21.40
C LEU A 52 6.50 2.72 -22.10
N LYS A 53 7.16 3.60 -21.34
CA LYS A 53 8.13 4.57 -21.89
C LYS A 53 9.46 3.95 -22.36
N LYS A 54 9.58 2.61 -22.40
CA LYS A 54 10.70 1.77 -22.88
C LYS A 54 12.11 2.05 -22.32
N ASN A 55 12.26 3.02 -21.41
CA ASN A 55 13.57 3.45 -20.88
C ASN A 55 13.83 3.06 -19.42
N VAL A 56 13.00 2.22 -18.81
CA VAL A 56 13.14 1.84 -17.39
C VAL A 56 13.22 0.32 -17.28
N THR A 57 14.31 -0.18 -16.69
CA THR A 57 14.43 -1.60 -16.38
C THR A 57 13.49 -1.98 -15.23
N VAL A 58 13.00 -3.21 -15.27
CA VAL A 58 11.96 -3.71 -14.37
C VAL A 58 12.37 -3.62 -12.89
N TYR A 59 13.65 -3.83 -12.58
CA TYR A 59 14.15 -3.76 -11.21
C TYR A 59 13.98 -2.38 -10.55
N TYR A 60 14.00 -1.29 -11.32
CA TYR A 60 13.79 0.04 -10.75
C TYR A 60 12.36 0.23 -10.24
N CYS A 61 11.38 -0.53 -10.75
CA CYS A 61 9.98 -0.43 -10.34
C CYS A 61 9.76 -0.85 -8.88
N PHE A 62 10.66 -1.65 -8.28
CA PHE A 62 10.62 -1.97 -6.85
C PHE A 62 10.84 -0.75 -5.92
N VAL A 63 11.21 0.41 -6.47
CA VAL A 63 11.24 1.65 -5.70
C VAL A 63 9.84 2.06 -5.22
N PHE A 64 8.78 1.75 -5.98
CA PHE A 64 7.41 2.13 -5.62
C PHE A 64 6.90 1.39 -4.36
N PRO A 65 6.94 0.04 -4.28
CA PRO A 65 6.56 -0.66 -3.06
C PRO A 65 7.46 -0.31 -1.87
N LEU A 66 8.73 0.05 -2.09
CA LEU A 66 9.60 0.55 -1.03
C LEU A 66 9.06 1.87 -0.43
N PHE A 67 8.70 2.85 -1.28
CA PHE A 67 8.13 4.11 -0.79
C PHE A 67 6.78 3.91 -0.09
N SER A 68 5.92 3.03 -0.61
CA SER A 68 4.66 2.67 0.05
C SER A 68 4.88 2.00 1.41
N LEU A 69 5.91 1.16 1.55
CA LEU A 69 6.26 0.55 2.83
C LEU A 69 6.77 1.59 3.84
N LEU A 70 7.64 2.51 3.42
CA LEU A 70 8.12 3.61 4.27
C LEU A 70 6.94 4.49 4.73
N THR A 71 6.02 4.79 3.82
CA THR A 71 4.77 5.51 4.08
C THR A 71 3.93 4.79 5.14
N TYR A 72 3.75 3.48 4.98
CA TYR A 72 3.04 2.64 5.94
C TYR A 72 3.68 2.68 7.33
N ILE A 73 5.01 2.55 7.42
CA ILE A 73 5.74 2.59 8.69
C ILE A 73 5.57 3.96 9.37
N VAL A 74 5.68 5.06 8.61
CA VAL A 74 5.48 6.42 9.14
C VAL A 74 4.07 6.61 9.69
N ILE A 75 3.04 6.15 8.99
CA ILE A 75 1.65 6.17 9.50
C ILE A 75 1.56 5.34 10.76
N GLY A 76 2.10 4.13 10.76
CA GLY A 76 2.05 3.22 11.88
C GLY A 76 2.64 3.84 13.13
N LEU A 77 3.81 4.47 13.02
CA LEU A 77 4.46 5.20 14.11
C LEU A 77 3.63 6.40 14.59
N PHE A 78 2.96 7.10 13.67
CA PHE A 78 2.11 8.25 14.04
C PHE A 78 0.82 7.83 14.76
N LEU A 79 0.26 6.68 14.38
CA LEU A 79 -1.00 6.16 14.93
C LEU A 79 -0.80 5.33 16.21
N ASP A 80 0.39 4.77 16.42
CA ASP A 80 0.69 3.92 17.57
C ASP A 80 0.46 4.66 18.89
N GLY A 81 -0.35 4.08 19.77
CA GLY A 81 -0.75 4.69 21.03
C GLY A 81 -1.64 5.95 20.92
N SER A 82 -2.01 6.39 19.71
CA SER A 82 -2.83 7.58 19.53
C SER A 82 -4.30 7.34 19.93
N THR A 83 -4.95 8.37 20.47
CA THR A 83 -6.38 8.30 20.82
C THR A 83 -7.28 8.10 19.61
N LEU A 84 -6.85 8.56 18.42
CA LEU A 84 -7.55 8.35 17.15
C LEU A 84 -7.55 6.87 16.76
N TRP A 85 -6.40 6.21 16.86
CA TRP A 85 -6.26 4.78 16.55
C TRP A 85 -7.05 3.91 17.52
N VAL A 86 -6.97 4.19 18.83
CA VAL A 86 -7.74 3.46 19.84
C VAL A 86 -9.25 3.55 19.56
N LYS A 87 -9.76 4.75 19.25
CA LYS A 87 -11.19 4.94 18.90
C LYS A 87 -11.56 4.21 17.61
N PHE A 88 -10.69 4.22 16.60
CA PHE A 88 -10.91 3.50 15.35
C PHE A 88 -11.04 1.99 15.58
N VAL A 89 -10.11 1.41 16.34
CA VAL A 89 -10.13 -0.01 16.72
C VAL A 89 -11.41 -0.36 17.47
N GLN A 90 -11.80 0.46 18.46
CA GLN A 90 -13.02 0.24 19.25
C GLN A 90 -14.29 0.30 18.38
N ASN A 91 -14.40 1.29 17.50
CA ASN A 91 -15.58 1.49 16.65
C ASN A 91 -15.73 0.40 15.58
N ASN A 92 -14.64 -0.23 15.15
CA ASN A 92 -14.63 -1.21 14.06
C ASN A 92 -14.42 -2.66 14.53
N THR A 93 -14.17 -2.89 15.82
CA THR A 93 -14.16 -4.25 16.39
C THR A 93 -15.60 -4.70 16.57
N ILE A 94 -16.09 -5.52 15.63
CA ILE A 94 -17.44 -6.10 15.69
C ILE A 94 -17.39 -7.36 16.54
N THR A 95 -18.23 -7.41 17.57
CA THR A 95 -18.43 -8.59 18.42
C THR A 95 -19.88 -9.04 18.22
N ASN A 96 -20.13 -10.00 17.32
CA ASN A 96 -21.47 -10.52 17.08
C ASN A 96 -21.47 -12.05 17.20
N GLY A 97 -21.93 -12.55 18.35
CA GLY A 97 -22.21 -13.97 18.63
C GLY A 97 -21.03 -14.92 18.44
N GLU A 98 -20.71 -15.23 17.18
CA GLU A 98 -19.70 -16.19 16.73
C GLU A 98 -18.59 -15.57 15.87
N MET A 99 -18.75 -14.33 15.37
CA MET A 99 -17.74 -13.65 14.54
C MET A 99 -17.08 -12.51 15.33
N TYR A 100 -15.76 -12.62 15.49
CA TYR A 100 -14.92 -11.64 16.17
C TYR A 100 -13.85 -11.12 15.19
N ILE A 101 -14.05 -9.90 14.68
CA ILE A 101 -13.06 -9.23 13.83
C ILE A 101 -12.24 -8.31 14.74
N LYS A 102 -11.05 -8.77 15.13
CA LYS A 102 -10.10 -7.98 15.92
C LYS A 102 -9.18 -7.19 14.99
N VAL A 103 -9.27 -5.86 15.07
CA VAL A 103 -8.26 -4.98 14.47
C VAL A 103 -7.00 -5.05 15.32
N ASN A 104 -5.83 -5.16 14.69
CA ASN A 104 -4.59 -5.20 15.46
C ASN A 104 -4.40 -3.87 16.22
N ASN A 105 -3.86 -3.95 17.44
CA ASN A 105 -3.69 -2.77 18.27
C ASN A 105 -2.52 -1.89 17.79
N SER A 106 -1.60 -2.44 16.99
CA SER A 106 -0.50 -1.68 16.43
C SER A 106 -0.22 -2.09 14.98
N LEU A 107 0.02 -1.09 14.14
CA LEU A 107 0.38 -1.25 12.73
C LEU A 107 1.88 -1.55 12.55
N ILE A 108 2.70 -1.22 13.55
CA ILE A 108 4.16 -1.38 13.51
C ILE A 108 4.65 -2.67 14.18
N GLU A 109 3.72 -3.55 14.58
CA GLU A 109 4.11 -4.89 15.03
C GLU A 109 4.94 -5.60 13.94
N PRO A 110 6.02 -6.31 14.31
CA PRO A 110 6.89 -6.96 13.33
C PRO A 110 6.15 -7.88 12.35
N SER A 111 5.16 -8.62 12.83
CA SER A 111 4.31 -9.50 12.01
C SER A 111 3.53 -8.71 10.94
N GLN A 112 2.99 -7.54 11.30
CA GLN A 112 2.27 -6.68 10.37
C GLN A 112 3.20 -6.06 9.34
N ILE A 113 4.37 -5.58 9.75
CA ILE A 113 5.35 -5.03 8.82
C ILE A 113 5.80 -6.08 7.80
N ILE A 114 6.09 -7.32 8.25
CA ILE A 114 6.43 -8.42 7.36
C ILE A 114 5.28 -8.72 6.40
N PHE A 115 4.04 -8.76 6.90
CA PHE A 115 2.86 -8.96 6.06
C PHE A 115 2.75 -7.88 4.96
N VAL A 116 2.88 -6.60 5.31
CA VAL A 116 2.80 -5.49 4.34
C VAL A 116 3.95 -5.52 3.34
N PHE A 117 5.16 -5.81 3.81
CA PHE A 117 6.32 -6.00 2.94
C PHE A 117 6.03 -7.09 1.91
N LEU A 118 5.61 -8.27 2.35
CA LEU A 118 5.29 -9.37 1.44
C LEU A 118 4.17 -8.98 0.48
N LEU A 119 3.10 -8.36 0.98
CA LEU A 119 1.96 -7.96 0.17
C LEU A 119 2.36 -7.00 -0.95
N TYR A 120 3.09 -5.92 -0.63
CA TYR A 120 3.49 -4.94 -1.64
C TYR A 120 4.50 -5.50 -2.64
N PHE A 121 5.54 -6.18 -2.14
CA PHE A 121 6.63 -6.63 -3.01
C PHE A 121 6.24 -7.86 -3.83
N LEU A 122 5.48 -8.80 -3.28
CA LEU A 122 5.07 -10.00 -4.02
C LEU A 122 4.07 -9.67 -5.12
N VAL A 123 3.07 -8.83 -4.83
CA VAL A 123 2.09 -8.42 -5.84
C VAL A 123 2.78 -7.63 -6.94
N GLU A 124 3.67 -6.71 -6.59
CA GLU A 124 4.46 -5.96 -7.57
C GLU A 124 5.34 -6.89 -8.42
N TYR A 125 6.04 -7.84 -7.79
CA TYR A 125 6.86 -8.82 -8.52
C TYR A 125 6.04 -9.62 -9.53
N ILE A 126 4.88 -10.13 -9.14
CA ILE A 126 3.98 -10.88 -10.02
C ILE A 126 3.50 -9.98 -11.17
N GLY A 127 3.06 -8.76 -10.87
CA GLY A 127 2.59 -7.78 -11.86
C GLY A 127 3.66 -7.46 -12.90
N LEU A 128 4.89 -7.20 -12.45
CA LEU A 128 6.04 -6.93 -13.32
C LEU A 128 6.39 -8.12 -14.21
N LYS A 129 6.35 -9.36 -13.68
CA LYS A 129 6.62 -10.57 -14.47
C LYS A 129 5.57 -10.80 -15.57
N ILE A 130 4.30 -10.52 -15.26
CA ILE A 130 3.22 -10.58 -16.25
C ILE A 130 3.45 -9.53 -17.35
N LEU A 131 3.80 -8.30 -16.95
CA LEU A 131 4.05 -7.19 -17.88
C LEU A 131 5.27 -7.44 -18.78
N GLU A 132 6.39 -7.93 -18.23
CA GLU A 132 7.57 -8.33 -19.02
C GLU A 132 7.20 -9.31 -20.14
N ARG A 133 6.42 -10.35 -19.82
CA ARG A 133 5.96 -11.35 -20.80
C ARG A 133 5.09 -10.74 -21.90
N MET A 134 4.19 -9.81 -21.55
CA MET A 134 3.35 -9.12 -22.53
C MET A 134 4.17 -8.23 -23.47
N VAL A 135 5.14 -7.48 -22.94
CA VAL A 135 6.01 -6.61 -23.73
C VAL A 135 6.89 -7.41 -24.68
N GLN A 136 7.47 -8.52 -24.23
CA GLN A 136 8.27 -9.42 -25.07
C GLN A 136 7.44 -10.01 -26.22
N LYS A 137 6.22 -10.49 -25.94
CA LYS A 137 5.31 -11.04 -26.94
C LYS A 137 4.94 -10.03 -28.03
N ASN A 138 4.74 -8.76 -27.67
CA ASN A 138 4.34 -7.71 -28.61
C ASN A 138 5.52 -7.12 -29.42
N GLY A 139 6.75 -7.28 -28.94
CA GLY A 139 7.96 -6.81 -29.64
C GLY A 139 8.56 -7.83 -30.61
N SER A 140 8.05 -9.06 -30.65
CA SER A 140 8.49 -10.13 -31.58
C SER A 140 7.57 -10.33 -32.78
N ASN A 141 6.62 -9.42 -32.99
CA ASN A 141 5.75 -9.34 -34.18
C ASN A 141 6.16 -8.14 -35.04
#